data_AF-A0A0L7L0I9-F1
#
_entry.id   AF-A0A0L7L0I9-F1
#
_cell.length_a   1.000
_cell.length_b   1.000
_cell.length_c   1.000
_cell.angle_alpha   90.00
_cell.angle_beta   90.00
_cell.angle_gamma   90.00
#
_symmetry.space_group_name_H-M   'P 1'
#
loop_
_entity.id
_entity.type
_entity.pdbx_description
1 polymer ?
#
loop_
_entity_poly.entity_id
_entity_poly.type
_entity_poly.pdbx_seq_one_letter_code
_entity_poly.pdbx_strand_id
1 'polypeptide(L)'
;MVSESEEQVVNILSESRSSLDLLRSAAVTHPLAAEIMECICEIRGQGRSVRLFWLRVHVDKPGNERADELAKNVALKKKTLLDFSMVPISYVKERIREETIQRWQAQYDASATGSVTKVFLPYVRTVKKIVNDGGITPTHIQILTRHGGFASYLHRFKLKDSPSFVCDPNCEETVWHLLRDCPNRNPA
;
A
#
# COMPACT_ATOMS: atom_id res chain seq x y z
N MET A 1 16.72 -5.73 -37.89
CA MET A 1 16.04 -6.85 -37.19
C MET A 1 14.53 -6.64 -37.24
N VAL A 2 13.77 -7.55 -37.85
CA VAL A 2 12.33 -7.45 -38.20
C VAL A 2 11.99 -6.33 -39.19
N SER A 3 12.27 -5.06 -38.88
CA SER A 3 11.99 -3.93 -39.78
C SER A 3 12.71 -4.05 -41.13
N GLU A 4 13.91 -4.61 -41.13
CA GLU A 4 14.77 -4.88 -42.30
C GLU A 4 14.47 -6.21 -43.02
N SER A 5 13.54 -7.03 -42.50
CA SER A 5 13.18 -8.28 -43.16
C SER A 5 12.24 -8.01 -44.34
N GLU A 6 12.55 -8.60 -45.49
CA GLU A 6 11.69 -8.57 -46.69
C GLU A 6 10.48 -9.52 -46.58
N GLU A 7 10.40 -10.32 -45.52
CA GLU A 7 9.29 -11.24 -45.34
C GLU A 7 7.99 -10.51 -44.99
N GLN A 8 6.90 -10.91 -45.66
CA GLN A 8 5.57 -10.36 -45.43
C GLN A 8 5.01 -10.73 -44.05
N VAL A 9 5.47 -11.85 -43.48
CA VAL A 9 5.03 -12.32 -42.15
C VAL A 9 6.24 -12.72 -41.32
N VAL A 10 6.49 -11.99 -40.23
CA VAL A 10 7.59 -12.26 -39.31
C VAL A 10 7.07 -12.90 -38.02
N ASN A 11 7.65 -14.04 -37.66
CA ASN A 11 7.35 -14.73 -36.41
C ASN A 11 8.46 -14.44 -35.38
N ILE A 12 8.10 -13.80 -34.27
CA ILE A 12 9.00 -13.57 -33.15
C ILE A 12 8.67 -14.58 -32.07
N LEU A 13 9.66 -15.36 -31.66
CA LEU A 13 9.53 -16.34 -30.61
C LEU A 13 10.22 -15.80 -29.36
N SER A 14 9.50 -15.76 -28.24
CA SER A 14 10.01 -15.24 -26.96
C SER A 14 9.70 -16.20 -25.82
N GLU A 15 10.67 -16.41 -24.94
CA GLU A 15 10.49 -17.19 -23.71
C GLU A 15 9.91 -16.35 -22.55
N SER A 16 9.96 -15.02 -22.67
CA SER A 16 9.45 -14.09 -21.64
C SER A 16 7.94 -13.95 -21.74
N ARG A 17 7.22 -14.83 -21.03
CA ARG A 17 5.76 -14.75 -20.94
C ARG A 17 5.28 -13.41 -20.41
N SER A 18 5.96 -12.84 -19.43
CA SER A 18 5.63 -11.53 -18.85
C SER A 18 5.77 -10.40 -19.86
N SER A 19 6.80 -10.42 -20.72
CA SER A 19 6.95 -9.44 -21.80
C SER A 19 5.83 -9.56 -22.83
N LEU A 20 5.43 -10.78 -23.19
CA LEU A 20 4.33 -11.01 -24.13
C LEU A 20 2.98 -10.58 -23.54
N ASP A 21 2.72 -10.87 -22.27
CA ASP A 21 1.50 -10.44 -21.58
C ASP A 21 1.43 -8.91 -21.46
N LEU A 22 2.57 -8.24 -21.21
CA LEU A 22 2.66 -6.78 -21.21
C LEU A 22 2.28 -6.17 -22.58
N LEU A 23 2.79 -6.73 -23.68
CA LEU A 23 2.47 -6.28 -25.04
C LEU A 23 1.03 -6.56 -25.46
N ARG A 24 0.36 -7.53 -24.81
CA ARG A 24 -1.07 -7.82 -25.05
C ARG A 24 -2.00 -6.89 -24.28
N SER A 25 -1.51 -6.19 -23.26
CA SER A 25 -2.35 -5.36 -22.40
C SER A 25 -2.86 -4.11 -23.16
N ALA A 26 -4.13 -3.76 -22.96
CA ALA A 26 -4.73 -2.59 -23.60
C ALA A 26 -4.19 -1.25 -23.05
N ALA A 27 -3.57 -1.28 -21.87
CA ALA A 27 -2.99 -0.12 -21.21
C ALA A 27 -1.48 -0.34 -21.04
N VAL A 28 -0.72 0.00 -22.07
CA VAL A 28 0.74 -0.10 -22.04
C VAL A 28 1.29 1.03 -21.18
N THR A 29 1.63 0.72 -19.93
CA THR A 29 2.19 1.72 -18.99
C THR A 29 3.70 1.85 -19.07
N HIS A 30 4.38 0.87 -19.70
CA HIS A 30 5.83 0.82 -19.73
C HIS A 30 6.36 1.46 -21.03
N PRO A 31 7.32 2.40 -20.97
CA PRO A 31 7.81 3.15 -22.15
C PRO A 31 8.36 2.21 -23.23
N LEU A 32 9.23 1.25 -22.89
CA LEU A 32 9.72 0.27 -23.87
C LEU A 32 8.62 -0.54 -24.54
N ALA A 33 7.57 -0.90 -23.79
CA ALA A 33 6.48 -1.67 -24.38
C ALA A 33 5.67 -0.79 -25.35
N ALA A 34 5.56 0.52 -25.08
CA ALA A 34 4.93 1.45 -25.99
C ALA A 34 5.74 1.62 -27.28
N GLU A 35 7.06 1.77 -27.17
CA GLU A 35 7.98 1.83 -28.33
C GLU A 35 7.92 0.56 -29.18
N ILE A 36 7.90 -0.62 -28.55
CA ILE A 36 7.76 -1.90 -29.26
C ILE A 36 6.42 -1.97 -30.01
N MET A 37 5.33 -1.52 -29.37
CA MET A 37 4.00 -1.52 -30.01
C MET A 37 3.92 -0.52 -31.17
N GLU A 38 4.54 0.65 -31.05
CA GLU A 38 4.67 1.62 -32.14
C GLU A 38 5.44 1.03 -33.33
N CYS A 39 6.58 0.39 -33.07
CA CYS A 39 7.33 -0.32 -34.11
C CYS A 39 6.49 -1.41 -34.81
N ILE A 40 5.72 -2.19 -34.05
CA ILE A 40 4.83 -3.21 -34.62
C ILE A 40 3.73 -2.57 -35.47
N CYS A 41 3.17 -1.42 -35.04
CA CYS A 41 2.18 -0.66 -35.80
C CYS A 41 2.76 -0.11 -37.10
N GLU A 42 3.98 0.43 -37.09
CA GLU A 42 4.67 0.90 -38.30
C GLU A 42 4.89 -0.24 -39.30
N ILE A 43 5.37 -1.39 -38.84
CA ILE A 43 5.56 -2.58 -39.69
C ILE A 43 4.22 -3.03 -40.31
N ARG A 44 3.13 -2.98 -39.53
CA ARG A 44 1.77 -3.26 -40.03
C ARG A 44 1.29 -2.24 -41.05
N GLY A 45 1.60 -0.97 -40.86
CA GLY A 45 1.31 0.10 -41.81
C GLY A 45 1.99 -0.11 -43.18
N GLN A 46 3.10 -0.84 -43.21
CA GLN A 46 3.81 -1.21 -44.44
C GLN A 46 3.29 -2.51 -45.08
N GLY A 47 2.15 -3.05 -44.62
CA GLY A 47 1.54 -4.26 -45.18
C GLY A 47 2.18 -5.57 -44.73
N ARG A 48 2.99 -5.54 -43.67
CA ARG A 48 3.66 -6.71 -43.08
C ARG A 48 3.00 -7.14 -41.77
N SER A 49 3.09 -8.41 -41.41
CA SER A 49 2.48 -8.95 -40.20
C SER A 49 3.52 -9.47 -39.22
N VAL A 50 3.51 -8.95 -37.98
CA VAL A 50 4.32 -9.48 -36.87
C VAL A 50 3.45 -10.37 -35.99
N ARG A 51 3.90 -11.62 -35.77
CA ARG A 51 3.26 -12.60 -34.87
C ARG A 51 4.20 -12.93 -33.72
N LEU A 52 3.73 -12.77 -32.49
CA LEU A 52 4.49 -13.08 -31.28
C LEU A 52 4.05 -14.45 -30.74
N PHE A 53 5.01 -15.33 -30.49
CA PHE A 53 4.78 -16.66 -29.93
C PHE A 53 5.51 -16.83 -28.61
N TRP A 54 4.82 -17.39 -27.62
CA TRP A 54 5.45 -17.83 -26.39
C TRP A 54 6.07 -19.20 -26.59
N LEU A 55 7.36 -19.33 -26.29
CA LEU A 55 8.05 -20.61 -26.18
C LEU A 55 8.14 -21.03 -24.72
N ARG A 56 7.91 -22.32 -24.47
CA ARG A 56 8.27 -22.92 -23.18
C ARG A 56 9.79 -22.95 -23.07
N VAL A 57 10.28 -22.57 -21.90
CA VAL A 57 11.70 -22.67 -21.53
C VAL A 57 12.16 -24.14 -21.69
N HIS A 58 13.38 -24.33 -22.16
CA HIS A 58 14.02 -25.64 -22.41
C HIS A 58 13.49 -26.43 -23.61
N VAL A 59 12.87 -25.76 -24.58
CA VAL A 59 12.75 -26.33 -25.93
C VAL A 59 14.02 -25.92 -26.68
N ASP A 60 14.98 -26.82 -26.79
CA ASP A 60 16.30 -26.60 -27.42
C ASP A 60 16.17 -26.06 -28.85
N LYS A 61 15.99 -24.74 -28.96
CA LYS A 61 15.81 -23.99 -30.19
C LYS A 61 17.12 -23.22 -30.39
N PRO A 62 17.99 -23.67 -31.31
CA PRO A 62 19.34 -23.09 -31.46
C PRO A 62 19.35 -21.57 -31.66
N GLY A 63 18.33 -21.02 -32.33
CA GLY A 63 18.19 -19.58 -32.53
C GLY A 63 17.89 -18.81 -31.24
N ASN A 64 17.10 -19.38 -30.32
CA ASN A 64 16.78 -18.75 -29.04
C ASN A 64 17.98 -18.80 -28.09
N GLU A 65 18.66 -19.95 -28.02
CA GLU A 65 19.89 -20.11 -27.24
C GLU A 65 20.96 -19.11 -27.67
N ARG A 66 21.14 -18.93 -28.99
CA ARG A 66 22.08 -17.94 -29.52
C ARG A 66 21.67 -16.50 -29.15
N ALA A 67 20.37 -16.18 -29.19
CA ALA A 67 19.89 -14.86 -28.77
C ALA A 67 20.17 -14.60 -27.29
N ASP A 68 19.93 -15.61 -26.45
CA ASP A 68 20.20 -15.58 -25.00
C ASP A 68 21.70 -15.43 -24.70
N GLU A 69 22.54 -16.17 -25.41
CA GLU A 69 23.99 -16.08 -25.28
C GLU A 69 24.50 -14.67 -25.65
N LEU A 70 23.99 -14.10 -26.75
CA LEU A 70 24.31 -12.73 -27.16
C LEU A 70 23.85 -11.72 -26.11
N ALA A 71 22.62 -11.85 -25.59
CA ALA A 71 22.09 -10.97 -24.55
C ALA A 71 22.93 -11.03 -23.26
N LYS A 72 23.30 -12.24 -22.80
CA LYS A 72 24.20 -12.46 -21.65
C LYS A 72 25.57 -11.84 -21.88
N ASN A 73 26.15 -12.04 -23.07
CA ASN A 73 27.45 -11.47 -23.43
C ASN A 73 27.43 -9.93 -23.42
N VAL A 74 26.35 -9.31 -23.89
CA VAL A 74 26.18 -7.85 -23.83
C VAL A 74 26.02 -7.39 -22.38
N ALA A 75 25.17 -8.04 -21.59
CA ALA A 75 24.95 -7.70 -20.18
C ALA A 75 26.24 -7.79 -19.34
N LEU A 76 27.11 -8.75 -19.62
CA LEU A 76 28.40 -8.90 -18.94
C LEU A 76 29.43 -7.84 -19.37
N LYS A 77 29.40 -7.40 -20.63
CA LYS A 77 30.37 -6.43 -21.20
C LYS A 77 29.99 -4.98 -20.92
N LYS A 78 28.69 -4.67 -20.82
CA LYS A 78 28.18 -3.32 -20.56
C LYS A 78 27.77 -3.17 -19.09
N LYS A 79 28.61 -2.51 -18.29
CA LYS A 79 28.18 -1.86 -17.02
C LYS A 79 27.42 -0.56 -17.34
N THR A 80 26.37 -0.65 -18.16
CA THR A 80 25.53 0.52 -18.40
C THR A 80 24.72 0.78 -17.12
N LEU A 81 24.64 2.03 -16.69
CA LEU A 81 23.69 2.43 -15.66
C LEU A 81 22.29 1.99 -16.11
N LEU A 82 21.49 1.46 -15.17
CA LEU A 82 20.12 1.04 -15.45
C LEU A 82 19.36 2.19 -16.10
N ASP A 83 18.90 1.99 -17.34
CA ASP A 83 18.17 2.99 -18.12
C ASP A 83 16.80 3.32 -17.51
N PHE A 84 16.31 2.42 -16.64
CA PHE A 84 15.09 2.61 -15.86
C PHE A 84 15.45 3.04 -14.44
N SER A 85 15.90 4.29 -14.27
CA SER A 85 16.07 4.91 -12.94
C SER A 85 14.74 5.24 -12.25
N MET A 86 13.62 4.94 -12.90
CA MET A 86 12.29 5.23 -12.38
C MET A 86 11.84 4.18 -11.37
N VAL A 87 11.66 4.60 -10.13
CA VAL A 87 10.97 3.82 -9.11
C VAL A 87 9.49 3.65 -9.47
N PRO A 88 8.85 2.51 -9.16
CA PRO A 88 7.43 2.32 -9.39
C PRO A 88 6.59 3.43 -8.74
N ILE A 89 5.47 3.83 -9.37
CA ILE A 89 4.53 4.80 -8.77
C ILE A 89 4.03 4.31 -7.39
N SER A 90 3.87 3.00 -7.22
CA SER A 90 3.52 2.38 -5.94
C SER A 90 4.56 2.69 -4.85
N TYR A 91 5.85 2.67 -5.18
CA TYR A 91 6.93 3.02 -4.27
C TYR A 91 6.84 4.49 -3.85
N VAL A 92 6.64 5.41 -4.81
CA VAL A 92 6.49 6.84 -4.50
C VAL A 92 5.25 7.08 -3.61
N LYS A 93 4.12 6.44 -3.93
CA LYS A 93 2.89 6.52 -3.12
C LYS A 93 3.11 5.99 -1.71
N GLU A 94 3.86 4.91 -1.56
CA GLU A 94 4.20 4.35 -0.25
C GLU A 94 5.05 5.33 0.57
N ARG A 95 6.09 5.93 -0.03
CA ARG A 95 6.93 6.94 0.64
C ARG A 95 6.13 8.14 1.12
N ILE A 96 5.26 8.69 0.25
CA ILE A 96 4.37 9.81 0.63
C ILE A 96 3.46 9.42 1.80
N ARG A 97 2.91 8.20 1.77
CA ARG A 97 2.05 7.70 2.85
C ARG A 97 2.82 7.54 4.17
N GLU A 98 4.06 7.05 4.12
CA GLU A 98 4.91 6.94 5.30
C GLU A 98 5.21 8.30 5.91
N GLU A 99 5.66 9.27 5.10
CA GLU A 99 5.90 10.64 5.57
C GLU A 99 4.64 11.28 6.15
N THR A 100 3.49 11.07 5.51
CA THR A 100 2.20 11.59 6.01
C THR A 100 1.89 11.02 7.39
N ILE A 101 2.05 9.70 7.59
CA ILE A 101 1.80 9.06 8.89
C ILE A 101 2.76 9.60 9.95
N GLN A 102 4.04 9.81 9.61
CA GLN A 102 5.02 10.37 10.55
C GLN A 102 4.68 11.79 10.97
N ARG A 103 4.30 12.67 10.02
CA ARG A 103 3.87 14.04 10.32
C ARG A 103 2.63 14.06 11.21
N TRP A 104 1.65 13.22 10.91
CA TRP A 104 0.45 13.08 11.74
C TRP A 104 0.77 12.54 13.13
N GLN A 105 1.69 11.57 13.24
CA GLN A 105 2.13 11.06 14.53
C GLN A 105 2.80 12.18 15.36
N ALA A 106 3.69 12.96 14.76
CA ALA A 106 4.35 14.07 15.46
C ALA A 106 3.34 15.12 15.97
N GLN A 107 2.35 15.49 15.14
CA GLN A 107 1.26 16.38 15.55
C GLN A 107 0.40 15.76 16.65
N TYR A 108 0.08 14.47 16.53
CA TYR A 108 -0.67 13.73 17.52
C TYR A 108 0.08 13.76 18.86
N ASP A 109 1.35 13.40 18.89
CA ASP A 109 2.19 13.38 20.09
C ASP A 109 2.29 14.77 20.74
N ALA A 110 2.52 15.81 19.93
CA ALA A 110 2.64 17.20 20.39
C ALA A 110 1.32 17.82 20.90
N SER A 111 0.17 17.26 20.54
CA SER A 111 -1.13 17.81 20.97
C SER A 111 -1.30 17.78 22.49
N ALA A 112 -1.75 18.89 23.09
CA ALA A 112 -2.09 18.95 24.51
C ALA A 112 -3.42 18.23 24.84
N THR A 113 -4.22 17.89 23.83
CA THR A 113 -5.54 17.27 23.99
C THR A 113 -5.50 15.76 23.72
N GLY A 114 -6.53 15.05 24.16
CA GLY A 114 -6.67 13.60 23.90
C GLY A 114 -5.71 12.72 24.68
N SER A 115 -5.21 13.16 25.85
CA SER A 115 -4.28 12.38 26.68
C SER A 115 -4.76 10.98 26.98
N VAL A 116 -6.05 10.79 27.28
CA VAL A 116 -6.65 9.47 27.49
C VAL A 116 -6.67 8.64 26.21
N THR A 117 -7.10 9.23 25.09
CA THR A 117 -7.09 8.57 23.78
C THR A 117 -5.68 8.10 23.40
N LYS A 118 -4.65 8.90 23.70
CA LYS A 118 -3.24 8.54 23.46
C LYS A 118 -2.76 7.34 24.26
N VAL A 119 -3.28 7.12 25.46
CA VAL A 119 -2.92 5.94 26.26
C VAL A 119 -3.43 4.65 25.59
N PHE A 120 -4.68 4.66 25.11
CA PHE A 120 -5.26 3.49 24.44
C PHE A 120 -4.79 3.34 22.99
N LEU A 121 -4.54 4.46 22.32
CA LEU A 121 -4.24 4.54 20.90
C LEU A 121 -3.02 5.45 20.68
N PRO A 122 -1.81 4.99 21.04
CA PRO A 122 -0.60 5.81 20.93
C PRO A 122 -0.17 6.04 19.49
N TYR A 123 -0.53 5.14 18.55
CA TYR A 123 -0.07 5.20 17.18
C TYR A 123 -1.19 5.51 16.18
N VAL A 124 -1.03 6.57 15.39
CA VAL A 124 -1.97 7.00 14.33
C VAL A 124 -2.23 5.89 13.32
N ARG A 125 -1.21 5.08 13.01
CA ARG A 125 -1.34 3.94 12.09
C ARG A 125 -2.37 2.92 12.58
N THR A 126 -2.43 2.68 13.89
CA THR A 126 -3.36 1.75 14.52
C THR A 126 -4.77 2.33 14.56
N VAL A 127 -4.91 3.61 14.90
CA VAL A 127 -6.20 4.32 14.87
C VAL A 127 -6.85 4.19 13.49
N LYS A 128 -6.08 4.46 12.43
CA LYS A 128 -6.58 4.37 11.06
C LYS A 128 -7.13 2.98 10.70
N LYS A 129 -6.49 1.91 11.17
CA LYS A 129 -6.99 0.54 10.95
C LYS A 129 -8.30 0.32 11.69
N ILE A 130 -8.35 0.62 12.99
CA ILE A 130 -9.53 0.39 13.83
C ILE A 130 -10.76 1.17 13.30
N VAL A 131 -10.56 2.41 12.84
CA VAL A 131 -11.64 3.20 12.22
C VAL A 131 -12.12 2.59 10.91
N ASN A 132 -11.20 2.15 10.05
CA ASN A 132 -11.54 1.56 8.75
C ASN A 132 -12.20 0.19 8.87
N ASP A 133 -11.84 -0.58 9.89
CA ASP A 133 -12.36 -1.93 10.12
C ASP A 133 -13.78 -1.92 10.75
N GLY A 134 -14.34 -0.72 11.02
CA GLY A 134 -15.72 -0.55 11.47
C GLY A 134 -16.02 -1.02 12.90
N GLY A 135 -15.00 -1.46 13.66
CA GLY A 135 -15.16 -2.07 14.99
C GLY A 135 -15.38 -1.08 16.15
N ILE A 136 -15.51 0.21 15.89
CA ILE A 136 -15.69 1.22 16.94
C ILE A 136 -17.18 1.41 17.25
N THR A 137 -17.59 1.12 18.47
CA THR A 137 -18.95 1.36 18.97
C THR A 137 -19.01 2.73 19.67
N PRO A 138 -20.21 3.31 19.88
CA PRO A 138 -20.36 4.52 20.67
C PRO A 138 -19.75 4.41 22.08
N THR A 139 -19.86 3.24 22.71
CA THR A 139 -19.26 2.96 24.03
C THR A 139 -17.74 3.02 23.97
N HIS A 140 -17.12 2.47 22.92
CA HIS A 140 -15.67 2.58 22.72
C HIS A 140 -15.25 4.05 22.61
N ILE A 141 -15.98 4.87 21.84
CA ILE A 141 -15.67 6.30 21.71
C ILE A 141 -15.77 7.02 23.06
N GLN A 142 -16.82 6.75 23.82
CA GLN A 142 -17.02 7.36 25.14
C GLN A 142 -15.87 7.03 26.11
N ILE A 143 -15.42 5.77 26.13
CA ILE A 143 -14.27 5.34 26.94
C ILE A 143 -12.99 6.02 26.45
N LEU A 144 -12.69 5.94 25.16
CA LEU A 144 -11.45 6.45 24.56
C LEU A 144 -11.30 7.97 24.70
N THR A 145 -12.40 8.70 24.69
CA THR A 145 -12.41 10.17 24.79
C THR A 145 -12.66 10.67 26.21
N ARG A 146 -13.02 9.79 27.15
CA ARG A 146 -13.51 10.14 28.50
C ARG A 146 -14.76 11.04 28.44
N HIS A 147 -15.56 10.94 27.38
CA HIS A 147 -16.78 11.74 27.17
C HIS A 147 -18.07 10.92 27.35
N GLY A 148 -17.98 9.79 28.09
CA GLY A 148 -19.14 8.98 28.47
C GLY A 148 -19.86 9.50 29.71
N GLY A 149 -20.86 8.74 30.15
CA GLY A 149 -21.66 8.99 31.36
C GLY A 149 -20.90 8.80 32.68
N PHE A 150 -19.59 9.07 32.72
CA PHE A 150 -18.78 8.99 33.93
C PHE A 150 -19.16 10.14 34.88
N ALA A 151 -19.31 9.87 36.17
CA ALA A 151 -19.69 10.92 37.13
C ALA A 151 -18.73 12.11 37.13
N SER A 152 -17.41 11.89 37.00
CA SER A 152 -16.42 12.97 36.87
C SER A 152 -16.68 13.86 35.64
N TYR A 153 -17.04 13.26 34.50
CA TYR A 153 -17.35 13.99 33.27
C TYR A 153 -18.66 14.76 33.41
N LEU A 154 -19.73 14.13 33.90
CA LEU A 154 -21.04 14.75 34.08
C LEU A 154 -21.01 15.90 35.10
N HIS A 155 -20.27 15.73 36.20
CA HIS A 155 -20.06 16.77 37.21
C HIS A 155 -19.35 18.00 36.63
N ARG A 156 -18.31 17.80 35.78
CA ARG A 156 -17.63 18.90 35.09
C ARG A 156 -18.58 19.75 34.23
N PHE A 157 -19.63 19.15 33.67
CA PHE A 157 -20.68 19.84 32.90
C PHE A 157 -21.88 20.27 33.75
N LYS A 158 -21.81 20.15 35.09
CA LYS A 158 -22.89 20.51 36.02
C LYS A 158 -24.18 19.71 35.80
N LEU A 159 -24.06 18.47 35.31
CA LEU A 159 -25.17 17.54 35.11
C LEU A 159 -25.34 16.54 36.27
N LYS A 160 -24.37 16.51 37.20
CA LYS A 160 -24.40 15.71 38.41
C LYS A 160 -23.77 16.52 39.55
N ASP A 161 -24.29 16.38 40.77
CA ASP A 161 -23.84 17.17 41.93
C ASP A 161 -22.50 16.72 42.51
N SER A 162 -22.09 15.48 42.23
CA SER A 162 -20.81 14.93 42.72
C SER A 162 -20.09 14.14 41.63
N PRO A 163 -18.75 14.25 41.54
CA PRO A 163 -17.93 13.45 40.63
C PRO A 163 -17.73 12.01 41.13
N SER A 164 -18.19 11.67 42.32
CA SER A 164 -17.96 10.36 42.96
C SER A 164 -18.93 9.27 42.48
N PHE A 165 -18.48 8.02 42.58
CA PHE A 165 -19.29 6.82 42.34
C PHE A 165 -19.85 6.23 43.64
N VAL A 166 -20.84 5.34 43.52
CA VAL A 166 -21.49 4.66 44.65
C VAL A 166 -20.51 3.76 45.43
N CYS A 167 -19.42 3.28 44.81
CA CYS A 167 -18.51 2.35 45.47
C CYS A 167 -17.59 3.00 46.53
N ASP A 168 -17.26 4.28 46.38
CA ASP A 168 -16.46 5.05 47.34
C ASP A 168 -16.75 6.55 47.16
N PRO A 169 -17.36 7.22 48.16
CA PRO A 169 -17.63 8.66 48.12
C PRO A 169 -16.38 9.53 47.95
N ASN A 170 -15.20 9.02 48.30
CA ASN A 170 -13.94 9.75 48.25
C ASN A 170 -13.18 9.59 46.91
N CYS A 171 -13.69 8.76 45.99
CA CYS A 171 -13.07 8.51 44.69
C CYS A 171 -13.92 9.06 43.54
N GLU A 172 -13.28 9.77 42.61
CA GLU A 172 -13.93 10.21 41.37
C GLU A 172 -14.17 9.05 40.40
N GLU A 173 -15.36 8.98 39.82
CA GLU A 173 -15.67 7.99 38.79
C GLU A 173 -15.04 8.40 37.47
N THR A 174 -13.89 7.81 37.14
CA THR A 174 -13.22 7.99 35.85
C THR A 174 -13.22 6.70 35.04
N VAL A 175 -12.84 6.79 33.76
CA VAL A 175 -12.57 5.61 32.92
C VAL A 175 -11.58 4.65 33.61
N TRP A 176 -10.52 5.18 34.24
CA TRP A 176 -9.52 4.35 34.93
C TRP A 176 -10.08 3.66 36.15
N HIS A 177 -10.88 4.37 36.94
CA HIS A 177 -11.56 3.79 38.09
C HIS A 177 -12.43 2.59 37.67
N LEU A 178 -13.24 2.72 36.61
CA LEU A 178 -14.08 1.63 36.13
C LEU A 178 -13.30 0.46 35.50
N LEU A 179 -12.19 0.76 34.82
CA LEU A 179 -11.39 -0.28 34.16
C LEU A 179 -10.46 -1.02 35.12
N ARG A 180 -9.97 -0.37 36.19
CA ARG A 180 -8.87 -0.89 37.00
C ARG A 180 -9.13 -0.85 38.51
N ASP A 181 -9.70 0.24 39.03
CA ASP A 181 -9.61 0.56 40.47
C ASP A 181 -10.91 0.32 41.25
N CYS A 182 -12.04 0.04 40.58
CA CYS A 182 -13.33 -0.12 41.23
C CYS A 182 -13.42 -1.45 42.00
N PRO A 183 -13.58 -1.42 43.35
CA PRO A 183 -13.65 -2.62 44.18
C PRO A 183 -14.93 -3.42 43.98
N ASN A 184 -15.99 -2.79 43.47
CA ASN A 184 -17.29 -3.42 43.20
C ASN A 184 -17.40 -3.94 41.75
N ARG A 185 -16.28 -4.07 41.03
CA ARG A 185 -16.26 -4.62 39.67
C ARG A 185 -16.58 -6.12 39.73
N ASN A 186 -17.87 -6.46 39.71
CA ASN A 186 -18.30 -7.85 39.60
C ASN A 186 -17.82 -8.38 38.23
N PRO A 187 -16.91 -9.38 38.16
CA PRO A 187 -16.51 -9.95 36.89
C PRO A 187 -17.72 -10.70 36.32
N ALA A 188 -18.26 -10.19 35.22
CA ALA A 188 -19.17 -10.94 34.37
C ALA A 188 -18.40 -11.99 33.56
#